data_AF-A0A9N9V9P9-F1
#
_entry.id   AF-A0A9N9V9P9-F1
#
_cell.length_a   1.000
_cell.length_b   1.000
_cell.length_c   1.000
_cell.angle_alpha   90.00
_cell.angle_beta   90.00
_cell.angle_gamma   90.00
#
_symmetry.space_group_name_H-M   'P 1'
#
loop_
_entity.id
_entity.type
_entity.pdbx_description
1 polymer ?
#
loop_
_entity_poly.entity_id
_entity_poly.type
_entity_poly.pdbx_seq_one_letter_code
_entity_poly.pdbx_strand_id
1 'polypeptide(L)'
;MQTILPFTGRPGDCLSVGPSQGLVYTIDDDIVIKVPFQYPISQNLDSHLLDLSLKSFRCTPCYKPIRIPTSYDGWKVTNLIVSSWSGFTPLEAAWPHSTESDRRRWALELLGAISWLEGHGWANGDLAVRNLGVDTTNRLKVFDFGSSINNSHPDYANDIVRDHFDLATCLNYILSGIDPFATARSYRDVKKIRTELMEGRGSVGQGAEVLAGIIQGGWTGRGSSTGFRQLLEQASDIFGPLTGNILPEHQEGHYERLESRCRDWLRKSSRNEHWKDVDGYLLSCKSAGHEADLEIWR
;
A
#
# COMPACT_ATOMS: atom_id res chain seq x y z
N MET A 1 9.57 -24.13 -11.63
CA MET A 1 8.44 -24.77 -10.93
C MET A 1 7.19 -23.94 -11.22
N GLN A 2 6.05 -24.56 -11.56
CA GLN A 2 4.83 -23.82 -11.91
C GLN A 2 4.13 -23.30 -10.65
N THR A 3 3.77 -22.02 -10.62
CA THR A 3 3.01 -21.42 -9.52
C THR A 3 1.54 -21.86 -9.57
N ILE A 4 0.95 -22.04 -8.39
CA ILE A 4 -0.47 -22.30 -8.21
C ILE A 4 -1.13 -20.96 -7.85
N LEU A 5 -2.13 -20.59 -8.62
CA LEU A 5 -2.97 -19.40 -8.40
C LEU A 5 -4.29 -19.81 -7.72
N PRO A 6 -5.00 -18.89 -7.06
CA PRO A 6 -6.32 -19.14 -6.50
C PRO A 6 -7.40 -19.45 -7.55
N PHE A 7 -7.14 -19.21 -8.83
CA PHE A 7 -8.07 -19.43 -9.94
C PHE A 7 -7.51 -20.44 -10.95
N THR A 8 -8.38 -21.23 -11.60
CA THR A 8 -8.01 -22.31 -12.55
C THR A 8 -7.46 -21.81 -13.88
N GLY A 9 -7.55 -20.50 -14.15
CA GLY A 9 -6.98 -19.84 -15.31
C GLY A 9 -6.18 -18.59 -14.92
N ARG A 10 -5.39 -18.07 -15.86
CA ARG A 10 -4.76 -16.76 -15.70
C ARG A 10 -5.85 -15.69 -15.75
N PRO A 11 -5.87 -14.74 -14.78
CA PRO A 11 -6.84 -13.65 -14.77
C PRO A 11 -6.89 -12.79 -16.04
N GLY A 12 -5.74 -12.69 -16.73
CA GLY A 12 -5.53 -12.03 -18.00
C GLY A 12 -4.03 -11.94 -18.27
N ASP A 13 -3.54 -10.81 -18.82
CA ASP A 13 -2.12 -10.67 -19.15
C ASP A 13 -1.28 -10.40 -17.90
N CYS A 14 -0.23 -11.19 -17.71
CA CYS A 14 0.66 -11.05 -16.56
C CYS A 14 1.61 -9.87 -16.79
N LEU A 15 1.53 -8.87 -15.92
CA LEU A 15 2.43 -7.71 -15.89
C LEU A 15 3.66 -7.94 -15.01
N SER A 16 3.66 -8.97 -14.17
CA SER A 16 4.80 -9.29 -13.32
C SER A 16 5.97 -9.85 -14.11
N VAL A 17 7.15 -9.23 -13.93
CA VAL A 17 8.44 -9.72 -14.44
C VAL A 17 9.02 -10.84 -13.56
N GLY A 18 8.54 -10.97 -12.32
CA GLY A 18 8.88 -12.05 -11.41
C GLY A 18 7.99 -12.06 -10.14
N PRO A 19 7.97 -13.17 -9.38
CA PRO A 19 7.19 -13.30 -8.17
C PRO A 19 7.85 -12.57 -6.98
N SER A 20 7.15 -11.63 -6.35
CA SER A 20 7.56 -10.99 -5.08
C SER A 20 6.59 -11.35 -3.96
N GLN A 21 5.49 -10.61 -3.83
CA GLN A 21 4.40 -10.84 -2.87
C GLN A 21 3.08 -11.15 -3.59
N GLY A 22 3.04 -11.07 -4.91
CA GLY A 22 1.88 -11.41 -5.72
C GLY A 22 2.22 -11.31 -7.19
N LEU A 23 1.32 -11.82 -8.03
CA LEU A 23 1.39 -11.68 -9.47
C LEU A 23 0.33 -10.69 -9.93
N VAL A 24 0.74 -9.74 -10.78
CA VAL A 24 -0.08 -8.63 -11.24
C VAL A 24 -0.61 -8.98 -12.62
N TYR A 25 -1.92 -8.89 -12.81
CA TYR A 25 -2.60 -9.21 -14.07
C TYR A 25 -3.53 -8.09 -14.49
N THR A 26 -3.57 -7.77 -15.78
CA THR A 26 -4.67 -6.98 -16.36
C THR A 26 -5.88 -7.89 -16.53
N ILE A 27 -7.03 -7.48 -16.01
CA ILE A 27 -8.33 -8.10 -16.34
C ILE A 27 -8.86 -7.48 -17.64
N ASP A 28 -8.70 -6.17 -17.78
CA ASP A 28 -9.09 -5.38 -18.94
C ASP A 28 -8.31 -4.05 -18.96
N ASP A 29 -8.70 -3.12 -19.84
CA ASP A 29 -8.03 -1.82 -20.02
C ASP A 29 -8.00 -0.98 -18.74
N ASP A 30 -8.94 -1.19 -17.81
CA ASP A 30 -9.08 -0.37 -16.61
C ASP A 30 -8.72 -1.09 -15.32
N ILE A 31 -8.64 -2.41 -15.31
CA ILE A 31 -8.57 -3.19 -14.09
C ILE A 31 -7.28 -4.00 -14.08
N VAL A 32 -6.42 -3.73 -13.10
CA VAL A 32 -5.28 -4.58 -12.78
C VAL A 32 -5.48 -5.17 -11.39
N ILE A 33 -5.16 -6.44 -11.24
CA ILE A 33 -5.31 -7.18 -9.99
C ILE A 33 -3.98 -7.77 -9.54
N LYS A 34 -3.69 -7.68 -8.25
CA LYS A 34 -2.57 -8.41 -7.62
C LYS A 34 -3.13 -9.68 -6.98
N VAL A 35 -2.71 -10.82 -7.48
CA VAL A 35 -3.20 -12.15 -7.10
C VAL A 35 -2.12 -12.88 -6.32
N PRO A 36 -2.46 -13.50 -5.17
CA PRO A 36 -1.49 -14.30 -4.46
C PRO A 36 -1.14 -15.57 -5.23
N PHE A 37 0.02 -16.15 -4.94
CA PHE A 37 0.48 -17.40 -5.55
C PHE A 37 1.14 -18.27 -4.49
N GLN A 38 1.20 -19.57 -4.77
CA GLN A 38 1.93 -20.52 -3.95
C GLN A 38 2.74 -21.46 -4.85
N TYR A 39 3.86 -21.96 -4.36
CA TYR A 39 4.59 -23.04 -5.02
C TYR A 39 4.07 -24.41 -4.54
N PRO A 40 4.11 -25.45 -5.40
CA PRO A 40 3.86 -26.82 -4.98
C PRO A 40 4.83 -27.22 -3.86
N ILE A 41 4.28 -27.73 -2.77
CA ILE A 41 5.08 -28.17 -1.62
C ILE A 41 5.68 -29.55 -1.93
N SER A 42 6.99 -29.67 -1.72
CA SER A 42 7.74 -30.92 -1.82
C SER A 42 8.92 -30.87 -0.86
N GLN A 43 9.46 -32.02 -0.43
CA GLN A 43 10.58 -32.09 0.52
C GLN A 43 11.83 -31.30 0.08
N ASN A 44 12.00 -31.06 -1.23
CA ASN A 44 13.14 -30.35 -1.81
C ASN A 44 12.77 -28.91 -2.24
N LEU A 45 11.66 -28.36 -1.73
CA LEU A 45 11.30 -26.98 -2.04
C LEU A 45 12.35 -26.03 -1.45
N ASP A 46 12.89 -25.16 -2.30
CA ASP A 46 13.84 -24.12 -1.89
C ASP A 46 13.17 -23.19 -0.85
N SER A 47 13.82 -22.95 0.28
CA SER A 47 13.34 -22.07 1.35
C SER A 47 12.97 -20.67 0.84
N HIS A 48 13.64 -20.17 -0.21
CA HIS A 48 13.28 -18.91 -0.85
C HIS A 48 11.91 -18.96 -1.54
N LEU A 49 11.57 -20.06 -2.22
CA LEU A 49 10.27 -20.23 -2.86
C LEU A 49 9.16 -20.44 -1.83
N LEU A 50 9.47 -21.13 -0.74
CA LEU A 50 8.58 -21.24 0.41
C LEU A 50 8.29 -19.85 1.01
N ASP A 51 9.33 -19.06 1.28
CA ASP A 51 9.21 -17.69 1.77
C ASP A 51 8.38 -16.82 0.83
N LEU A 52 8.60 -16.88 -0.49
CA LEU A 52 7.78 -16.15 -1.47
C LEU A 52 6.30 -16.56 -1.43
N SER A 53 5.99 -17.85 -1.27
CA SER A 53 4.60 -18.33 -1.14
C SER A 53 3.94 -17.79 0.13
N LEU A 54 4.67 -17.81 1.24
CA LEU A 54 4.20 -17.29 2.52
C LEU A 54 4.04 -15.77 2.49
N LYS A 55 4.97 -15.03 1.87
CA LYS A 55 4.85 -13.59 1.57
C LYS A 55 3.62 -13.30 0.73
N SER A 56 3.29 -14.19 -0.19
CA SER A 56 2.08 -14.02 -0.99
C SER A 56 0.79 -14.18 -0.18
N PHE A 57 0.82 -14.98 0.89
CA PHE A 57 -0.29 -14.99 1.83
C PHE A 57 -0.47 -13.68 2.59
N ARG A 58 0.52 -12.78 2.67
CA ARG A 58 0.31 -11.42 3.23
C ARG A 58 -0.53 -10.52 2.32
N CYS A 59 -0.62 -10.82 1.02
CA CYS A 59 -1.62 -10.23 0.14
C CYS A 59 -3.04 -10.79 0.39
N THR A 60 -3.18 -11.87 1.16
CA THR A 60 -4.43 -12.64 1.34
C THR A 60 -5.35 -12.10 2.44
N PRO A 61 -4.94 -11.39 3.52
CA PRO A 61 -5.90 -10.77 4.44
C PRO A 61 -6.63 -9.59 3.78
N CYS A 62 -6.12 -9.08 2.65
CA CYS A 62 -6.74 -8.00 1.86
C CYS A 62 -8.02 -8.45 1.11
N TYR A 63 -8.49 -9.68 1.33
CA TYR A 63 -9.90 -10.07 1.11
C TYR A 63 -10.83 -9.56 2.23
N LYS A 64 -10.45 -8.47 2.90
CA LYS A 64 -11.30 -7.64 3.74
C LYS A 64 -11.31 -6.22 3.17
N PRO A 65 -12.46 -5.52 3.17
CA PRO A 65 -12.58 -4.24 2.51
C PRO A 65 -11.65 -3.18 3.09
N ILE A 66 -10.71 -2.71 2.28
CA ILE A 66 -9.96 -1.49 2.52
C ILE A 66 -10.65 -0.41 1.66
N ARG A 67 -11.58 0.35 2.24
CA ARG A 67 -12.22 1.49 1.60
C ARG A 67 -11.29 2.69 1.75
N ILE A 68 -10.62 3.19 0.73
CA ILE A 68 -9.93 4.49 0.91
C ILE A 68 -10.93 5.57 0.50
N PRO A 69 -11.49 6.36 1.43
CA PRO A 69 -12.44 7.40 1.05
C PRO A 69 -11.66 8.48 0.31
N THR A 70 -12.09 8.80 -0.91
CA THR A 70 -11.66 10.02 -1.60
C THR A 70 -12.60 11.21 -1.31
N SER A 71 -13.65 10.99 -0.51
CA SER A 71 -14.57 12.01 0.00
C SER A 71 -15.37 11.48 1.20
N TYR A 72 -15.73 12.41 2.09
CA TYR A 72 -16.62 12.22 3.24
C TYR A 72 -18.02 11.81 2.77
N ASP A 73 -18.31 10.51 2.75
CA ASP A 73 -19.52 9.89 3.31
C ASP A 73 -19.69 8.45 2.82
N GLY A 74 -19.93 7.54 3.77
CA GLY A 74 -21.16 6.76 3.66
C GLY A 74 -21.25 5.42 2.93
N TRP A 75 -20.24 4.74 2.34
CA TRP A 75 -20.58 3.55 1.53
C TRP A 75 -19.69 2.29 1.63
N LYS A 76 -20.35 1.14 1.45
CA LYS A 76 -19.88 -0.26 1.59
C LYS A 76 -19.23 -0.79 0.31
N VAL A 77 -18.04 -1.38 0.42
CA VAL A 77 -17.30 -2.04 -0.67
C VAL A 77 -16.78 -3.40 -0.21
N THR A 78 -16.53 -4.32 -1.14
CA THR A 78 -16.08 -5.72 -0.90
C THR A 78 -14.91 -6.11 -1.82
N ASN A 79 -13.84 -6.63 -1.21
CA ASN A 79 -12.81 -7.58 -1.69
C ASN A 79 -12.31 -7.50 -3.15
N LEU A 80 -11.27 -6.70 -3.40
CA LEU A 80 -10.07 -7.02 -4.21
C LEU A 80 -9.14 -5.79 -4.21
N ILE A 81 -7.81 -5.96 -4.14
CA ILE A 81 -6.90 -4.86 -4.51
C ILE A 81 -6.92 -4.77 -6.03
N VAL A 82 -7.82 -3.92 -6.53
CA VAL A 82 -7.86 -3.51 -7.92
C VAL A 82 -7.10 -2.19 -8.00
N SER A 83 -5.91 -2.25 -8.55
CA SER A 83 -5.22 -1.05 -9.00
C SER A 83 -5.62 -0.83 -10.45
N SER A 84 -6.45 0.16 -10.75
CA SER A 84 -6.61 0.60 -12.13
C SER A 84 -5.36 1.37 -12.53
N TRP A 85 -4.74 0.99 -13.65
CA TRP A 85 -3.57 1.71 -14.19
C TRP A 85 -3.96 2.63 -15.37
N SER A 86 -5.11 2.41 -16.02
CA SER A 86 -5.63 3.41 -16.97
C SER A 86 -6.04 4.67 -16.20
N GLY A 87 -5.39 5.78 -16.53
CA GLY A 87 -5.69 7.09 -15.92
C GLY A 87 -4.93 7.41 -14.63
N PHE A 88 -3.95 6.60 -14.21
CA PHE A 88 -3.10 6.92 -13.07
C PHE A 88 -1.72 7.38 -13.52
N THR A 89 -1.31 8.55 -13.05
CA THR A 89 0.05 9.06 -13.24
C THR A 89 0.81 8.84 -11.93
N PRO A 90 1.96 8.14 -11.93
CA PRO A 90 2.83 8.04 -10.75
C PRO A 90 3.11 9.42 -10.17
N LEU A 91 3.14 9.53 -8.84
CA LEU A 91 3.26 10.83 -8.18
C LEU A 91 4.51 11.58 -8.67
N GLU A 92 5.61 10.87 -8.90
CA GLU A 92 6.87 11.44 -9.39
C GLU A 92 6.75 12.08 -10.77
N ALA A 93 5.88 11.53 -11.64
CA ALA A 93 5.60 12.09 -12.96
C ALA A 93 4.58 13.24 -12.91
N ALA A 94 3.65 13.20 -11.96
CA ALA A 94 2.64 14.26 -11.78
C ALA A 94 3.19 15.50 -11.05
N TRP A 95 4.13 15.31 -10.12
CA TRP A 95 4.62 16.35 -9.23
C TRP A 95 5.20 17.59 -9.95
N PRO A 96 6.00 17.48 -11.02
CA PRO A 96 6.55 18.64 -11.73
C PRO A 96 5.48 19.56 -12.33
N HIS A 97 4.28 19.06 -12.57
CA HIS A 97 3.17 19.78 -13.18
C HIS A 97 2.12 20.25 -12.14
N SER A 98 2.34 19.97 -10.86
CA SER A 98 1.41 20.29 -9.78
C SER A 98 1.60 21.70 -9.23
N THR A 99 0.51 22.32 -8.78
CA THR A 99 0.55 23.57 -8.02
C THR A 99 0.79 23.30 -6.53
N GLU A 100 1.15 24.33 -5.77
CA GLU A 100 1.25 24.23 -4.31
C GLU A 100 -0.09 23.80 -3.67
N SER A 101 -1.21 24.31 -4.19
CA SER A 101 -2.55 23.93 -3.72
C SER A 101 -2.84 22.44 -3.95
N ASP A 102 -2.42 21.89 -5.09
CA ASP A 102 -2.55 20.46 -5.37
C ASP A 102 -1.73 19.63 -4.38
N ARG A 103 -0.49 20.01 -4.11
CA ARG A 103 0.40 19.31 -3.17
C ARG A 103 -0.15 19.33 -1.74
N ARG A 104 -0.67 20.47 -1.28
CA ARG A 104 -1.33 20.58 0.04
C ARG A 104 -2.55 19.67 0.11
N ARG A 105 -3.38 19.66 -0.94
CA ARG A 105 -4.53 18.75 -1.04
C ARG A 105 -4.09 17.28 -1.01
N TRP A 106 -3.10 16.90 -1.79
CA TRP A 106 -2.56 15.53 -1.80
C TRP A 106 -2.01 15.11 -0.43
N ALA A 107 -1.33 16.02 0.29
CA ALA A 107 -0.83 15.74 1.64
C ALA A 107 -1.99 15.41 2.60
N LEU A 108 -3.09 16.17 2.54
CA LEU A 108 -4.30 15.89 3.33
C LEU A 108 -4.99 14.59 2.88
N GLU A 109 -5.04 14.30 1.58
CA GLU A 109 -5.60 13.04 1.07
C GLU A 109 -4.80 11.83 1.52
N LEU A 110 -3.47 11.92 1.57
CA LEU A 110 -2.62 10.88 2.11
C LEU A 110 -2.90 10.66 3.60
N LEU A 111 -2.92 11.75 4.39
CA LEU A 111 -3.24 11.69 5.82
C LEU A 111 -4.64 11.10 6.06
N GLY A 112 -5.63 11.48 5.24
CA GLY A 112 -6.97 10.92 5.26
C GLY A 112 -6.99 9.43 4.96
N ALA A 113 -6.26 8.98 3.94
CA ALA A 113 -6.16 7.58 3.58
C ALA A 113 -5.55 6.73 4.71
N ILE A 114 -4.43 7.17 5.28
CA ILE A 114 -3.75 6.42 6.36
C ILE A 114 -4.54 6.48 7.67
N SER A 115 -5.14 7.63 8.01
CA SER A 115 -6.07 7.74 9.14
C SER A 115 -7.25 6.79 9.00
N TRP A 116 -7.76 6.62 7.79
CA TRP A 116 -8.83 5.69 7.55
C TRP A 116 -8.39 4.24 7.74
N LEU A 117 -7.20 3.85 7.25
CA LEU A 117 -6.64 2.51 7.43
C LEU A 117 -6.53 2.15 8.91
N GLU A 118 -5.87 3.02 9.69
CA GLU A 118 -5.70 2.82 11.13
C GLU A 118 -7.06 2.73 11.84
N GLY A 119 -8.01 3.60 11.49
CA GLY A 119 -9.37 3.57 12.04
C GLY A 119 -10.12 2.27 11.76
N HIS A 120 -9.72 1.50 10.74
CA HIS A 120 -10.27 0.19 10.41
C HIS A 120 -9.38 -0.97 10.88
N GLY A 121 -8.35 -0.67 11.69
CA GLY A 121 -7.43 -1.65 12.24
C GLY A 121 -6.47 -2.22 11.20
N TRP A 122 -6.03 -1.41 10.25
CA TRP A 122 -5.03 -1.79 9.25
C TRP A 122 -3.80 -0.88 9.32
N ALA A 123 -2.63 -1.51 9.29
CA ALA A 123 -1.37 -0.84 8.95
C ALA A 123 -1.11 -1.08 7.45
N ASN A 124 -0.59 -0.07 6.76
CA ASN A 124 -0.25 -0.16 5.34
C ASN A 124 0.95 -1.09 5.12
N GLY A 125 2.02 -0.86 5.88
CA GLY A 125 3.20 -1.72 5.90
C GLY A 125 4.16 -1.55 4.72
N ASP A 126 3.81 -0.84 3.65
CA ASP A 126 4.75 -0.48 2.59
C ASP A 126 4.45 0.92 2.03
N LEU A 127 4.21 1.87 2.93
CA LEU A 127 3.95 3.24 2.50
C LEU A 127 5.22 3.81 1.85
N ALA A 128 5.11 4.28 0.61
CA ALA A 128 6.24 4.83 -0.12
C ALA A 128 5.77 5.70 -1.28
N VAL A 129 6.62 6.66 -1.72
CA VAL A 129 6.32 7.55 -2.85
C VAL A 129 5.96 6.77 -4.13
N ARG A 130 6.69 5.69 -4.41
CA ARG A 130 6.43 4.78 -5.54
C ARG A 130 5.04 4.13 -5.50
N ASN A 131 4.41 4.11 -4.32
CA ASN A 131 3.08 3.55 -4.06
C ASN A 131 1.99 4.64 -4.05
N LEU A 132 2.32 5.85 -4.54
CA LEU A 132 1.43 7.00 -4.68
C LEU A 132 1.28 7.42 -6.14
N GLY A 133 0.11 7.92 -6.48
CA GLY A 133 -0.18 8.44 -7.81
C GLY A 133 -1.42 9.29 -7.82
N VAL A 134 -1.68 9.91 -8.95
CA VAL A 134 -2.85 10.76 -9.15
C VAL A 134 -3.72 10.24 -10.27
N ASP A 135 -5.03 10.29 -10.06
CA ASP A 135 -6.00 9.94 -11.10
C ASP A 135 -6.16 11.07 -12.13
N THR A 136 -7.01 10.84 -13.15
CA THR A 136 -7.35 11.81 -14.20
C THR A 136 -7.98 13.12 -13.69
N THR A 137 -8.35 13.17 -12.40
CA THR A 137 -8.93 14.35 -11.76
C THR A 137 -8.00 15.00 -10.74
N ASN A 138 -6.72 14.63 -10.78
CA ASN A 138 -5.69 15.23 -9.94
C ASN A 138 -5.89 14.96 -8.43
N ARG A 139 -6.47 13.80 -8.10
CA ARG A 139 -6.67 13.32 -6.71
C ARG A 139 -5.62 12.26 -6.39
N LEU A 140 -4.98 12.36 -5.23
CA LEU A 140 -3.98 11.40 -4.77
C LEU A 140 -4.65 10.06 -4.44
N LYS A 141 -3.96 8.98 -4.76
CA LYS A 141 -4.35 7.60 -4.46
C LYS A 141 -3.14 6.85 -3.94
N VAL A 142 -3.39 6.03 -2.91
CA VAL A 142 -2.41 5.09 -2.34
C VAL A 142 -2.70 3.72 -2.93
N PHE A 143 -1.66 3.02 -3.38
CA PHE A 143 -1.76 1.67 -3.92
C PHE A 143 -0.75 0.72 -3.29
N ASP A 144 -0.80 -0.54 -3.72
CA ASP A 144 -0.02 -1.66 -3.19
C ASP A 144 -0.17 -1.95 -1.69
N PHE A 145 -1.34 -2.47 -1.32
CA PHE A 145 -1.63 -2.97 0.04
C PHE A 145 -1.10 -4.40 0.26
N GLY A 146 -0.16 -4.88 -0.56
CA GLY A 146 0.33 -6.26 -0.48
C GLY A 146 1.06 -6.60 0.82
N SER A 147 1.52 -5.58 1.56
CA SER A 147 2.16 -5.69 2.86
C SER A 147 1.25 -5.31 4.03
N SER A 148 -0.02 -4.99 3.78
CA SER A 148 -0.92 -4.49 4.81
C SER A 148 -1.34 -5.58 5.78
N ILE A 149 -1.32 -5.27 7.07
CA ILE A 149 -1.65 -6.20 8.15
C ILE A 149 -2.75 -5.64 9.04
N ASN A 150 -3.61 -6.54 9.52
CA ASN A 150 -4.70 -6.21 10.42
C ASN A 150 -4.18 -6.11 11.87
N ASN A 151 -4.89 -5.39 12.74
CA ASN A 151 -4.55 -5.20 14.15
C ASN A 151 -4.52 -6.48 14.99
N SER A 152 -5.02 -7.60 14.47
CA SER A 152 -4.83 -8.92 15.06
C SER A 152 -3.44 -9.53 14.80
N HIS A 153 -2.66 -8.98 13.87
CA HIS A 153 -1.33 -9.48 13.51
C HIS A 153 -0.29 -9.04 14.55
N PRO A 154 0.62 -9.92 15.00
CA PRO A 154 1.62 -9.59 16.03
C PRO A 154 2.49 -8.37 15.69
N ASP A 155 2.84 -8.20 14.40
CA ASP A 155 3.64 -7.06 13.93
C ASP A 155 2.88 -5.74 13.76
N TYR A 156 1.56 -5.68 14.00
CA TYR A 156 0.77 -4.48 13.74
C TYR A 156 1.36 -3.22 14.36
N ALA A 157 1.76 -3.28 15.63
CA ALA A 157 2.36 -2.14 16.32
C ALA A 157 3.67 -1.67 15.68
N ASN A 158 4.50 -2.62 15.21
CA ASN A 158 5.75 -2.30 14.52
C ASN A 158 5.48 -1.65 13.16
N ASP A 159 4.45 -2.12 12.44
CA ASP A 159 4.06 -1.56 11.15
C ASP A 159 3.42 -0.18 11.27
N ILE A 160 2.67 0.11 12.34
CA ILE A 160 2.19 1.47 12.62
C ILE A 160 3.36 2.44 12.83
N VAL A 161 4.38 2.03 13.61
CA VAL A 161 5.60 2.85 13.80
C VAL A 161 6.33 3.04 12.47
N ARG A 162 6.41 2.01 11.63
CA ARG A 162 6.99 2.10 10.27
C ARG A 162 6.19 3.07 9.40
N ASP A 163 4.87 2.96 9.38
CA ASP A 163 3.97 3.81 8.60
C ASP A 163 4.09 5.28 9.01
N HIS A 164 4.32 5.60 10.29
CA HIS A 164 4.61 6.98 10.72
C HIS A 164 5.87 7.56 10.07
N PHE A 165 6.96 6.77 10.05
CA PHE A 165 8.21 7.19 9.42
C PHE A 165 8.04 7.38 7.91
N ASP A 166 7.38 6.41 7.29
CA ASP A 166 7.22 6.36 5.85
C ASP A 166 6.21 7.42 5.36
N LEU A 167 5.17 7.72 6.16
CA LEU A 167 4.27 8.85 5.96
C LEU A 167 5.02 10.18 5.99
N ALA A 168 5.89 10.40 6.98
CA ALA A 168 6.70 11.62 7.05
C ALA A 168 7.59 11.79 5.80
N THR A 169 8.15 10.69 5.30
CA THR A 169 8.93 10.67 4.06
C THR A 169 8.06 11.03 2.84
N CYS A 170 6.85 10.47 2.75
CA CYS A 170 5.91 10.77 1.68
C CYS A 170 5.40 12.23 1.73
N LEU A 171 5.11 12.76 2.92
CA LEU A 171 4.69 14.15 3.11
C LEU A 171 5.81 15.13 2.70
N ASN A 172 7.06 14.82 3.08
CA ASN A 172 8.21 15.59 2.62
C ASN A 172 8.28 15.62 1.09
N TYR A 173 8.14 14.46 0.44
CA TYR A 173 8.14 14.38 -1.01
C TYR A 173 6.98 15.13 -1.66
N ILE A 174 5.74 14.92 -1.20
CA ILE A 174 4.55 15.57 -1.77
C ILE A 174 4.72 17.09 -1.78
N LEU A 175 5.22 17.67 -0.68
CA LEU A 175 5.31 19.12 -0.53
C LEU A 175 6.56 19.72 -1.21
N SER A 176 7.70 19.01 -1.20
CA SER A 176 8.99 19.55 -1.66
C SER A 176 9.55 18.93 -2.94
N GLY A 177 9.05 17.77 -3.36
CA GLY A 177 9.59 16.97 -4.46
C GLY A 177 10.90 16.26 -4.12
N ILE A 178 11.36 16.36 -2.87
CA ILE A 178 12.62 15.78 -2.42
C ILE A 178 12.32 14.44 -1.73
N ASP A 179 12.84 13.37 -2.32
CA ASP A 179 12.92 12.07 -1.65
C ASP A 179 14.26 11.99 -0.91
N PRO A 180 14.26 11.87 0.44
CA PRO A 180 15.49 11.68 1.21
C PRO A 180 16.34 10.50 0.74
N PHE A 181 15.73 9.49 0.10
CA PHE A 181 16.40 8.28 -0.37
C PHE A 181 16.82 8.34 -1.85
N ALA A 182 16.55 9.42 -2.58
CA ALA A 182 16.82 9.53 -4.02
C ALA A 182 18.28 9.27 -4.42
N THR A 183 19.22 9.51 -3.52
CA THR A 183 20.66 9.33 -3.76
C THR A 183 21.21 7.98 -3.28
N ALA A 184 20.38 7.16 -2.61
CA ALA A 184 20.79 5.86 -2.09
C ALA A 184 21.07 4.89 -3.25
N ARG A 185 22.26 4.29 -3.26
CA ARG A 185 22.65 3.31 -4.30
C ARG A 185 22.78 1.89 -3.76
N SER A 186 22.66 1.74 -2.45
CA SER A 186 22.82 0.48 -1.75
C SER A 186 21.95 0.41 -0.50
N TYR A 187 21.73 -0.81 -0.02
CA TYR A 187 21.08 -1.04 1.27
C TYR A 187 21.79 -0.32 2.43
N ARG A 188 23.13 -0.22 2.36
CA ARG A 188 23.92 0.50 3.36
C ARG A 188 23.60 2.00 3.37
N ASP A 189 23.41 2.60 2.20
CA ASP A 189 23.02 4.01 2.08
C ASP A 189 21.63 4.26 2.64
N VAL A 190 20.67 3.39 2.28
CA VAL A 190 19.30 3.43 2.83
C VAL A 190 19.33 3.37 4.35
N LYS A 191 20.08 2.41 4.92
CA LYS A 191 20.20 2.28 6.37
C LYS A 191 20.81 3.53 7.02
N LYS A 192 21.87 4.07 6.42
CA LYS A 192 22.52 5.29 6.91
C LYS A 192 21.57 6.49 6.90
N ILE A 193 20.90 6.75 5.78
CA ILE A 193 19.94 7.85 5.63
C ILE A 193 18.82 7.68 6.65
N ARG A 194 18.24 6.48 6.77
CA ARG A 194 17.18 6.19 7.74
C ARG A 194 17.64 6.50 9.17
N THR A 195 18.84 6.07 9.56
CA THR A 195 19.41 6.38 10.89
C THR A 195 19.58 7.90 11.09
N GLU A 196 20.06 8.63 10.09
CA GLU A 196 20.20 10.09 10.17
C GLU A 196 18.84 10.80 10.37
N LEU A 197 17.80 10.36 9.65
CA LEU A 197 16.44 10.85 9.83
C LEU A 197 15.90 10.55 11.23
N MET A 198 16.09 9.31 11.71
CA MET A 198 15.66 8.88 13.06
C MET A 198 16.35 9.64 14.19
N GLU A 199 17.61 10.03 13.98
CA GLU A 199 18.39 10.82 14.94
C GLU A 199 18.10 12.34 14.82
N GLY A 200 17.12 12.74 14.01
CA GLY A 200 16.69 14.13 13.86
C GLY A 200 17.66 15.00 13.06
N ARG A 201 18.57 14.38 12.31
CA ARG A 201 19.50 15.08 11.40
C ARG A 201 18.95 15.24 9.99
N GLY A 202 17.74 14.75 9.73
CA GLY A 202 17.04 14.96 8.46
C GLY A 202 16.69 16.41 8.21
N SER A 203 16.93 16.89 6.99
CA SER A 203 16.44 18.20 6.54
C SER A 203 15.07 18.05 5.90
N VAL A 204 14.11 18.85 6.35
CA VAL A 204 12.81 19.00 5.69
C VAL A 204 13.05 19.78 4.40
N GLY A 205 12.53 19.27 3.28
CA GLY A 205 12.70 19.87 1.97
C GLY A 205 12.00 21.22 1.86
N GLN A 206 12.50 22.08 0.97
CA GLN A 206 11.90 23.40 0.72
C GLN A 206 10.47 23.25 0.19
N GLY A 207 9.51 23.94 0.80
CA GLY A 207 8.07 23.80 0.58
C GLY A 207 7.38 22.87 1.59
N ALA A 208 8.10 21.93 2.21
CA ALA A 208 7.55 21.01 3.22
C ALA A 208 7.65 21.57 4.65
N GLU A 209 8.27 22.73 4.86
CA GLU A 209 8.52 23.30 6.19
C GLU A 209 7.22 23.61 6.95
N VAL A 210 6.14 23.87 6.20
CA VAL A 210 4.80 24.04 6.75
C VAL A 210 4.36 22.86 7.62
N LEU A 211 4.77 21.64 7.30
CA LEU A 211 4.52 20.43 8.11
C LEU A 211 5.78 19.91 8.82
N ALA A 212 6.80 20.75 9.03
CA ALA A 212 8.09 20.32 9.60
C ALA A 212 7.94 19.58 10.95
N GLY A 213 7.03 20.03 11.81
CA GLY A 213 6.76 19.38 13.10
C GLY A 213 6.26 17.94 12.95
N ILE A 214 5.32 17.71 12.02
CA ILE A 214 4.78 16.38 11.72
C ILE A 214 5.85 15.49 11.07
N ILE A 215 6.58 16.02 10.09
CA ILE A 215 7.62 15.27 9.35
C ILE A 215 8.76 14.85 10.29
N GLN A 216 9.30 15.78 11.08
CA GLN A 216 10.35 15.49 12.06
C GLN A 216 9.84 14.54 13.16
N GLY A 217 8.59 14.71 13.60
CA GLY A 217 7.95 13.81 14.57
C GLY A 217 7.87 12.37 14.06
N GLY A 218 7.46 12.16 12.80
CA GLY A 218 7.40 10.84 12.17
C GLY A 218 8.78 10.22 11.97
N TRP A 219 9.75 10.97 11.45
CA TRP A 219 11.12 10.45 11.25
C TRP A 219 11.79 10.03 12.55
N THR A 220 11.68 10.85 13.60
CA THR A 220 12.33 10.57 14.90
C THR A 220 11.56 9.59 15.78
N GLY A 221 10.39 9.14 15.35
CA GLY A 221 9.48 8.31 16.15
C GLY A 221 8.78 9.05 17.30
N ARG A 222 9.09 10.33 17.56
CA ARG A 222 8.39 11.12 18.60
C ARG A 222 6.89 11.26 18.35
N GLY A 223 6.46 11.17 17.09
CA GLY A 223 5.06 11.22 16.68
C GLY A 223 4.34 9.87 16.70
N SER A 224 5.01 8.74 16.99
CA SER A 224 4.41 7.40 16.82
C SER A 224 3.32 7.05 17.84
N SER A 225 3.13 7.88 18.86
CA SER A 225 2.02 7.78 19.84
C SER A 225 0.80 8.60 19.43
N THR A 226 0.92 9.45 18.41
CA THR A 226 -0.17 10.29 17.91
C THR A 226 -0.88 9.55 16.79
N GLY A 227 -2.18 9.30 16.90
CA GLY A 227 -2.92 8.62 15.83
C GLY A 227 -2.95 9.45 14.55
N PHE A 228 -3.06 8.79 13.39
CA PHE A 228 -3.05 9.46 12.09
C PHE A 228 -4.22 10.43 11.91
N ARG A 229 -5.36 10.18 12.57
CA ARG A 229 -6.48 11.13 12.61
C ARG A 229 -6.09 12.47 13.23
N GLN A 230 -5.33 12.44 14.33
CA GLN A 230 -4.87 13.65 14.99
C GLN A 230 -3.85 14.39 14.11
N LEU A 231 -2.99 13.67 13.39
CA LEU A 231 -2.08 14.27 12.41
C LEU A 231 -2.83 14.93 11.25
N LEU A 232 -3.92 14.32 10.77
CA LEU A 232 -4.80 14.90 9.76
C LEU A 232 -5.44 16.21 10.25
N GLU A 233 -5.97 16.21 11.47
CA GLU A 233 -6.58 17.40 12.10
C GLU A 233 -5.53 18.53 12.24
N GLN A 234 -4.34 18.21 12.76
CA GLN A 234 -3.22 19.17 12.87
C GLN A 234 -2.80 19.74 11.51
N ALA A 235 -2.64 18.90 10.49
CA ALA A 235 -2.25 19.36 9.15
C ALA A 235 -3.35 20.23 8.50
N SER A 236 -4.62 19.89 8.72
CA SER A 236 -5.76 20.65 8.23
C SER A 236 -5.80 22.05 8.87
N ASP A 237 -5.57 22.14 10.18
CA ASP A 237 -5.48 23.41 10.91
C ASP A 237 -4.32 24.27 10.40
N ILE A 238 -3.15 23.66 10.13
CA ILE A 238 -1.97 24.35 9.61
C ILE A 238 -2.21 24.90 8.20
N PHE A 239 -2.81 24.10 7.30
CA PHE A 239 -3.07 24.53 5.93
C PHE A 239 -4.22 25.54 5.84
N GLY A 240 -5.12 25.53 6.81
CA GLY A 240 -6.34 26.32 6.80
C GLY A 240 -7.30 25.90 5.67
N PRO A 241 -8.33 26.72 5.39
CA PRO A 241 -9.26 26.45 4.31
C PRO A 241 -8.52 26.44 2.97
N LEU A 242 -8.50 25.29 2.29
CA LEU A 242 -7.99 25.21 0.92
C LEU A 242 -8.90 26.06 0.02
N THR A 243 -8.41 27.24 -0.37
CA THR A 243 -9.08 28.15 -1.29
C THR A 243 -8.84 27.67 -2.72
N GLY A 244 -9.75 26.85 -3.21
CA GLY A 244 -9.69 26.37 -4.59
C GLY A 244 -10.67 25.24 -4.77
N ASN A 245 -11.66 25.48 -5.63
CA ASN A 245 -12.70 24.57 -6.12
C ASN A 245 -12.78 23.25 -5.36
N ILE A 246 -13.87 23.11 -4.59
CA ILE A 246 -14.49 21.81 -4.35
C ILE A 246 -14.68 21.21 -5.74
N LEU A 247 -13.65 20.51 -6.24
CA LEU A 247 -13.75 19.73 -7.45
C LEU A 247 -14.91 18.79 -7.17
N PRO A 248 -15.87 18.69 -8.09
CA PRO A 248 -17.09 17.94 -7.86
C PRO A 248 -16.67 16.58 -7.28
N GLU A 249 -17.36 16.16 -6.21
CA GLU A 249 -17.38 14.75 -5.86
C GLU A 249 -17.45 13.99 -7.16
N HIS A 250 -16.47 13.10 -7.37
CA HIS A 250 -16.47 12.27 -8.56
C HIS A 250 -17.86 11.71 -8.75
N GLN A 251 -18.27 11.59 -10.02
CA GLN A 251 -19.43 10.77 -10.35
C GLN A 251 -19.22 9.42 -9.68
N GLU A 252 -19.91 9.15 -8.57
CA GLU A 252 -19.81 7.92 -7.76
C GLU A 252 -19.78 6.69 -8.67
N GLY A 253 -20.48 6.76 -9.80
CA GLY A 253 -20.50 5.77 -10.85
C GLY A 253 -19.16 5.32 -11.47
N HIS A 254 -18.04 6.07 -11.49
CA HIS A 254 -16.80 5.52 -12.09
C HIS A 254 -16.21 4.38 -11.25
N TYR A 255 -15.90 4.64 -9.97
CA TYR A 255 -15.35 3.63 -9.08
C TYR A 255 -16.36 2.53 -8.75
N GLU A 256 -17.66 2.86 -8.66
CA GLU A 256 -18.71 1.85 -8.53
C GLU A 256 -18.77 0.92 -9.74
N ARG A 257 -18.61 1.44 -10.96
CA ARG A 257 -18.54 0.61 -12.18
C ARG A 257 -17.30 -0.28 -12.17
N LEU A 258 -16.14 0.24 -11.75
CA LEU A 258 -14.93 -0.58 -11.58
C LEU A 258 -15.16 -1.68 -10.54
N GLU A 259 -15.68 -1.36 -9.36
CA GLU A 259 -15.99 -2.35 -8.32
C GLU A 259 -16.99 -3.40 -8.82
N SER A 260 -18.04 -2.98 -9.53
CA SER A 260 -19.02 -3.90 -10.12
C SER A 260 -18.36 -4.87 -11.11
N ARG A 261 -17.50 -4.38 -12.00
CA ARG A 261 -16.76 -5.22 -12.96
C ARG A 261 -15.83 -6.21 -12.23
N CYS A 262 -15.15 -5.77 -11.17
CA CYS A 262 -14.29 -6.63 -10.36
C CYS A 262 -15.08 -7.73 -9.66
N ARG A 263 -16.25 -7.40 -9.09
CA ARG A 263 -17.17 -8.37 -8.48
C ARG A 263 -17.70 -9.37 -9.51
N ASP A 264 -18.05 -8.90 -10.69
CA ASP A 264 -18.55 -9.76 -11.76
C ASP A 264 -17.46 -10.69 -12.28
N TRP A 265 -16.22 -10.21 -12.43
CA TRP A 265 -15.07 -11.04 -12.77
C TRP A 265 -14.84 -12.11 -11.69
N LEU A 266 -14.79 -11.72 -10.42
CA LEU A 266 -14.64 -12.65 -9.29
C LEU A 266 -15.70 -13.75 -9.26
N ARG A 267 -16.97 -13.38 -9.52
CA ARG A 267 -18.10 -14.33 -9.54
C ARG A 267 -17.96 -15.34 -10.68
N LYS A 268 -17.40 -14.93 -11.82
CA LYS A 268 -17.20 -15.78 -13.00
C LYS A 268 -15.93 -16.62 -12.92
N SER A 269 -14.95 -16.20 -12.12
CA SER A 269 -13.68 -16.91 -11.95
C SER A 269 -13.86 -18.23 -11.20
N SER A 270 -13.36 -19.32 -11.80
CA SER A 270 -13.39 -20.66 -11.20
C SER A 270 -12.21 -20.85 -10.26
N ARG A 271 -12.47 -21.25 -9.01
CA ARG A 271 -11.43 -21.48 -7.99
C ARG A 271 -10.56 -22.69 -8.33
N ASN A 272 -9.27 -22.57 -8.08
CA ASN A 272 -8.31 -23.65 -8.25
C ASN A 272 -8.40 -24.62 -7.07
N GLU A 273 -8.71 -25.89 -7.32
CA GLU A 273 -8.81 -26.92 -6.28
C GLU A 273 -7.47 -27.22 -5.60
N HIS A 274 -6.35 -26.90 -6.25
CA HIS A 274 -5.02 -27.05 -5.69
C HIS A 274 -4.59 -25.85 -4.83
N TRP A 275 -5.36 -24.74 -4.85
CA TRP A 275 -5.11 -23.60 -3.98
C TRP A 275 -5.39 -23.97 -2.52
N LYS A 276 -4.44 -23.64 -1.63
CA LYS A 276 -4.62 -23.84 -0.19
C LYS A 276 -4.78 -22.48 0.47
N ASP A 277 -5.62 -22.40 1.49
CA ASP A 277 -5.55 -21.27 2.41
C ASP A 277 -4.25 -21.31 3.23
N VAL A 278 -3.98 -20.24 3.97
CA VAL A 278 -2.73 -20.11 4.72
C VAL A 278 -2.54 -21.26 5.71
N ASP A 279 -3.59 -21.66 6.42
CA ASP A 279 -3.52 -22.75 7.41
C ASP A 279 -3.27 -24.10 6.74
N GLY A 280 -3.98 -24.41 5.65
CA GLY A 280 -3.78 -25.63 4.87
C GLY A 280 -2.42 -25.69 4.18
N TYR A 281 -1.89 -24.54 3.75
CA TYR A 281 -0.54 -24.44 3.18
C TYR A 281 0.53 -24.68 4.24
N LEU A 282 0.40 -24.03 5.41
CA LEU A 282 1.31 -24.23 6.56
C LEU A 282 1.32 -25.68 7.04
N LEU A 283 0.14 -26.32 7.14
CA LEU A 283 0.04 -27.73 7.52
C LEU A 283 0.78 -28.63 6.52
N SER A 284 0.63 -28.35 5.23
CA SER A 284 1.28 -29.11 4.17
C SER A 284 2.80 -28.94 4.19
N CYS A 285 3.29 -27.73 4.51
CA CYS A 285 4.72 -27.46 4.67
C CYS A 285 5.31 -28.26 5.83
N LYS A 286 4.59 -28.32 6.96
CA LYS A 286 5.00 -29.15 8.11
C LYS A 286 5.08 -30.62 7.74
N SER A 287 4.04 -31.16 7.10
CA SER A 287 4.04 -32.56 6.65
C SER A 287 5.16 -32.90 5.65
N ALA A 288 5.69 -31.90 4.93
CA ALA A 288 6.82 -32.06 4.02
C ALA A 288 8.20 -31.84 4.68
N GLY A 289 8.25 -31.54 5.99
CA GLY A 289 9.50 -31.38 6.74
C GLY A 289 10.06 -29.95 6.82
N HIS A 290 9.27 -28.93 6.44
CA HIS A 290 9.70 -27.52 6.46
C HIS A 290 9.45 -26.79 7.78
N GLU A 291 9.33 -27.49 8.91
CA GLU A 291 8.96 -26.88 10.19
C GLU A 291 9.93 -25.79 10.65
N ALA A 292 11.24 -25.99 10.44
CA ALA A 292 12.27 -25.00 10.77
C ALA A 292 12.16 -23.73 9.92
N ASP A 293 11.77 -23.85 8.65
CA ASP A 293 11.59 -22.70 7.74
C ASP A 293 10.35 -21.85 8.14
N LEU A 294 9.39 -22.44 8.86
CA LEU A 294 8.16 -21.77 9.30
C LEU A 294 8.31 -21.01 10.62
N GLU A 295 9.38 -21.21 11.39
CA GLU A 295 9.60 -20.48 12.66
C GLU A 295 9.81 -18.98 12.45
N ILE A 296 10.34 -18.59 11.27
CA ILE A 296 10.52 -17.19 10.86
C ILE A 296 9.18 -16.52 10.53
N TRP A 297 8.12 -17.31 10.37
CA TRP A 297 6.78 -16.88 9.95
C TRP A 297 5.74 -16.80 11.07
N ARG A 298 6.10 -17.16 12.30
CA ARG A 298 5.26 -16.99 13.50
C ARG A 298 5.51 -15.65 14.18
#